data_AF-A0A117MJC8-F1
#
_entry.id   AF-A0A117MJC8-F1
#
_cell.length_a   1.000
_cell.length_b   1.000
_cell.length_c   1.000
_cell.angle_alpha   90.00
_cell.angle_beta   90.00
_cell.angle_gamma   90.00
#
_symmetry.space_group_name_H-M   'P 1'
#
loop_
_entity.id
_entity.type
_entity.pdbx_description
1 polymer ?
#
loop_
_entity_poly.entity_id
_entity_poly.type
_entity_poly.pdbx_seq_one_letter_code
_entity_poly.pdbx_strand_id
1 'polypeptide(L)'
;MKRSKKIFAAGLAGTVSAVALTVAGLAGPAQAASVQPAAVGSVDCDGWVHNNNPDHGIAGCQNNTDRTVTFRAEVVCGWAPDVSGQWVTLAPGQYGDSSGVCAIYSSGVGSVGWTIE
;
A
#
# COMPACT_ATOMS: atom_id res chain seq x y z
N MET A 1 -15.06 -62.29 -15.61
CA MET A 1 -14.97 -60.82 -15.71
C MET A 1 -13.86 -60.47 -16.70
N LYS A 2 -14.19 -59.82 -17.82
CA LYS A 2 -13.25 -59.42 -18.88
C LYS A 2 -12.70 -58.02 -18.58
N ARG A 3 -11.37 -57.83 -18.57
CA ARG A 3 -10.75 -56.67 -19.23
C ARG A 3 -9.28 -56.91 -19.51
N SER A 4 -8.94 -56.58 -20.75
CA SER A 4 -7.78 -57.02 -21.52
C SER A 4 -6.49 -56.28 -21.16
N LYS A 5 -5.37 -56.95 -21.36
CA LYS A 5 -3.99 -56.51 -21.16
C LYS A 5 -3.36 -56.22 -22.53
N LYS A 6 -2.81 -55.03 -22.80
CA LYS A 6 -1.80 -54.76 -23.86
C LYS A 6 -0.87 -53.61 -23.45
N ILE A 7 0.33 -53.63 -24.01
CA ILE A 7 1.63 -53.24 -23.43
C ILE A 7 2.35 -52.22 -24.37
N PHE A 8 3.38 -51.52 -23.86
CA PHE A 8 4.54 -50.85 -24.53
C PHE A 8 4.25 -49.51 -25.25
N ALA A 9 5.15 -48.53 -25.40
CA ALA A 9 6.50 -48.20 -24.88
C ALA A 9 6.85 -46.75 -25.33
N ALA A 10 7.79 -46.13 -24.60
CA ALA A 10 8.87 -45.20 -25.01
C ALA A 10 8.71 -44.15 -26.15
N GLY A 11 9.18 -42.93 -25.85
CA GLY A 11 9.66 -41.92 -26.82
C GLY A 11 10.15 -40.65 -26.10
N LEU A 12 11.41 -40.61 -25.64
CA LEU A 12 12.56 -39.88 -26.24
C LEU A 12 12.40 -38.35 -26.40
N ALA A 13 13.09 -37.64 -25.50
CA ALA A 13 14.15 -36.65 -25.75
C ALA A 13 13.89 -35.39 -26.62
N GLY A 14 14.39 -34.26 -26.09
CA GLY A 14 14.67 -33.00 -26.78
C GLY A 14 13.53 -31.99 -26.65
N THR A 15 13.70 -30.76 -26.19
CA THR A 15 14.83 -29.83 -26.37
C THR A 15 14.89 -28.79 -25.25
N VAL A 16 16.10 -28.49 -24.76
CA VAL A 16 16.41 -27.27 -24.02
C VAL A 16 16.37 -26.10 -25.01
N SER A 17 15.62 -25.05 -24.71
CA SER A 17 15.73 -23.72 -25.32
C SER A 17 15.31 -22.72 -24.24
N ALA A 18 16.30 -22.18 -23.53
CA ALA A 18 16.93 -20.89 -23.84
C ALA A 18 16.14 -19.74 -23.21
N VAL A 19 16.74 -19.19 -22.17
CA VAL A 19 16.39 -17.99 -21.43
C VAL A 19 16.09 -16.84 -22.40
N ALA A 20 14.90 -16.25 -22.27
CA ALA A 20 14.61 -14.89 -22.72
C ALA A 20 13.94 -14.15 -21.57
N LEU A 21 14.77 -13.63 -20.66
CA LEU A 21 14.42 -12.61 -19.68
C LEU A 21 14.18 -11.29 -20.43
N THR A 22 12.96 -11.07 -20.92
CA THR A 22 12.51 -9.73 -21.31
C THR A 22 11.78 -9.12 -20.12
N VAL A 23 12.52 -8.44 -19.26
CA VAL A 23 11.97 -7.56 -18.21
C VAL A 23 11.41 -6.32 -18.91
N ALA A 24 10.19 -6.43 -19.42
CA ALA A 24 9.38 -5.27 -19.81
C ALA A 24 8.65 -4.78 -18.54
N GLY A 25 9.38 -4.15 -17.64
CA GLY A 25 8.83 -3.51 -16.45
C GLY A 25 8.66 -2.02 -16.68
N LEU A 26 7.68 -1.62 -17.49
CA LEU A 26 7.15 -0.26 -17.47
C LEU A 26 6.28 -0.14 -16.21
N ALA A 27 6.89 0.17 -15.06
CA ALA A 27 6.14 0.62 -13.90
C ALA A 27 5.71 2.06 -14.18
N GLY A 28 4.41 2.23 -14.42
CA GLY A 28 3.74 3.47 -14.78
C GLY A 28 3.77 4.54 -13.67
N PRO A 29 3.14 5.69 -13.94
CA PRO A 29 3.16 6.83 -13.03
C PRO A 29 2.53 6.48 -11.68
N ALA A 30 3.05 7.12 -10.63
CA ALA A 30 2.59 7.03 -9.26
C ALA A 30 1.05 7.08 -9.18
N GLN A 31 0.47 6.08 -8.53
CA GLN A 31 -0.95 6.01 -8.25
C GLN A 31 -1.29 7.18 -7.32
N ALA A 32 -2.01 8.17 -7.84
CA ALA A 32 -2.56 9.25 -7.06
C ALA A 32 -3.43 8.67 -5.93
N ALA A 33 -3.21 9.17 -4.71
CA ALA A 33 -4.04 8.87 -3.56
C ALA A 33 -5.51 9.06 -3.93
N SER A 34 -6.32 8.03 -3.73
CA SER A 34 -7.77 8.09 -3.91
C SER A 34 -8.35 9.02 -2.84
N VAL A 35 -8.55 10.29 -3.20
CA VAL A 35 -9.33 11.24 -2.39
C VAL A 35 -10.79 10.80 -2.47
N GLN A 36 -11.26 10.11 -1.43
CA GLN A 36 -12.67 9.72 -1.30
C GLN A 36 -13.42 10.95 -0.76
N PRO A 37 -14.53 11.40 -1.37
CA PRO A 37 -15.27 12.56 -0.87
C PRO A 37 -15.79 12.31 0.55
N ALA A 38 -15.41 13.17 1.51
CA ALA A 38 -15.96 13.15 2.85
C ALA A 38 -17.45 13.51 2.82
N ALA A 39 -18.29 12.60 3.32
CA ALA A 39 -19.70 12.86 3.54
C ALA A 39 -19.86 13.89 4.67
N VAL A 40 -20.89 14.75 4.61
CA VAL A 40 -21.19 15.67 5.72
C VAL A 40 -21.44 14.84 6.98
N GLY A 41 -20.61 15.04 8.01
CA GLY A 41 -20.58 14.20 9.22
C GLY A 41 -19.56 13.05 9.20
N SER A 42 -18.59 13.05 8.27
CA SER A 42 -17.44 12.13 8.29
C SER A 42 -16.13 12.83 8.67
N VAL A 43 -15.14 12.05 9.08
CA VAL A 43 -13.76 12.53 9.16
C VAL A 43 -13.23 12.59 7.73
N ASP A 44 -12.78 13.76 7.31
CA ASP A 44 -12.11 13.94 6.02
C ASP A 44 -10.61 13.74 6.22
N CYS A 45 -9.95 12.96 5.38
CA CYS A 45 -8.55 12.62 5.56
C CYS A 45 -7.84 12.53 4.22
N ASP A 46 -6.63 13.06 4.19
CA ASP A 46 -5.75 13.03 3.05
C ASP A 46 -4.38 12.48 3.46
N GLY A 47 -3.78 11.68 2.58
CA GLY A 47 -2.45 11.13 2.75
C GLY A 47 -1.51 11.66 1.68
N TRP A 48 -0.33 12.15 2.08
CA TRP A 48 0.68 12.63 1.14
C TRP A 48 2.11 12.35 1.63
N VAL A 49 3.05 12.40 0.70
CA VAL A 49 4.49 12.28 0.98
C VAL A 49 5.07 13.68 1.15
N HIS A 50 5.97 13.84 2.12
CA HIS A 50 6.62 15.13 2.36
C HIS A 50 7.48 15.52 1.15
N ASN A 51 7.26 16.72 0.61
CA ASN A 51 7.89 17.16 -0.64
C ASN A 51 9.43 17.12 -0.61
N ASN A 52 10.04 17.40 0.55
CA ASN A 52 11.49 17.44 0.69
C ASN A 52 12.07 16.13 1.25
N ASN A 53 11.23 15.19 1.69
CA ASN A 53 11.67 13.94 2.27
C ASN A 53 10.77 12.79 1.76
N PRO A 54 11.23 12.03 0.75
CA PRO A 54 10.43 10.96 0.16
C PRO A 54 10.20 9.79 1.12
N ASP A 55 10.91 9.73 2.25
CA ASP A 55 10.73 8.71 3.30
C ASP A 55 9.70 9.12 4.36
N HIS A 56 9.14 10.33 4.28
CA HIS A 56 8.21 10.85 5.28
C HIS A 56 6.78 10.90 4.74
N GLY A 57 5.91 10.05 5.28
CA GLY A 57 4.48 10.00 4.94
C GLY A 57 3.65 10.71 6.00
N ILE A 58 2.67 11.49 5.57
CA ILE A 58 1.82 12.32 6.43
C ILE A 58 0.36 12.05 6.08
N ALA A 59 -0.46 11.77 7.09
CA ALA A 59 -1.91 11.74 6.99
C ALA A 59 -2.48 12.92 7.77
N GLY A 60 -3.22 13.79 7.10
CA GLY A 60 -3.95 14.89 7.71
C GLY A 60 -5.43 14.60 7.73
N CYS A 61 -6.08 14.79 8.87
CA CYS A 61 -7.51 14.57 9.02
C CYS A 61 -8.22 15.79 9.61
N GLN A 62 -9.36 16.14 9.02
CA GLN A 62 -10.33 17.10 9.53
C GLN A 62 -11.52 16.34 10.14
N ASN A 63 -11.76 16.54 11.44
CA ASN A 63 -12.93 16.00 12.09
C ASN A 63 -14.15 16.89 11.83
N ASN A 64 -14.95 16.57 10.81
CA ASN A 64 -16.23 17.25 10.53
C ASN A 64 -17.43 16.59 11.23
N THR A 65 -17.18 15.68 12.18
CA THR A 65 -18.22 15.01 12.96
C THR A 65 -18.53 15.78 14.25
N ASP A 66 -19.62 15.41 14.91
CA ASP A 66 -20.05 15.93 16.22
C ASP A 66 -19.43 15.21 17.42
N ARG A 67 -18.53 14.24 17.18
CA ARG A 67 -17.83 13.45 18.22
C ARG A 67 -16.33 13.59 18.13
N THR A 68 -15.64 13.35 19.25
CA THR A 68 -14.18 13.19 19.24
C THR A 68 -13.80 11.90 18.50
N VAL A 69 -12.80 11.99 17.63
CA VAL A 69 -12.25 10.87 16.86
C VAL A 69 -10.76 10.76 17.10
N THR A 70 -10.21 9.55 17.05
CA THR A 70 -8.76 9.34 17.14
C THR A 70 -8.28 8.66 15.87
N PHE A 71 -7.22 9.17 15.27
CA PHE A 71 -6.68 8.62 14.02
C PHE A 71 -5.15 8.52 14.06
N ARG A 72 -4.59 7.68 13.21
CA ARG A 72 -3.15 7.62 12.96
C ARG A 72 -2.84 7.37 11.50
N ALA A 73 -1.67 7.82 11.04
CA ALA A 73 -1.14 7.47 9.73
C ALA A 73 -0.67 6.01 9.68
N GLU A 74 -0.86 5.37 8.54
CA GLU A 74 -0.25 4.09 8.19
C GLU A 74 0.58 4.32 6.92
N VAL A 75 1.90 4.21 7.05
CA VAL A 75 2.84 4.57 5.99
C VAL A 75 3.48 3.30 5.46
N VAL A 76 3.29 3.05 4.16
CA VAL A 76 3.88 1.90 3.48
C VAL A 76 5.27 2.26 3.01
N CYS A 77 6.29 1.50 3.44
CA CYS A 77 7.71 1.82 3.24
C CYS A 77 8.37 0.96 2.16
N GLY A 78 7.60 0.61 1.12
CA GLY A 78 8.09 -0.16 -0.03
C GLY A 78 8.65 -1.52 0.38
N TRP A 79 9.97 -1.69 0.35
CA TRP A 79 10.63 -2.93 0.77
C TRP A 79 11.01 -2.95 2.26
N ALA A 80 11.06 -1.80 2.92
CA ALA A 80 11.29 -1.70 4.35
C ALA A 80 9.98 -2.00 5.11
N PRO A 81 10.06 -2.34 6.41
CA PRO A 81 8.88 -2.49 7.25
C PRO A 81 8.03 -1.23 7.26
N ASP A 82 6.71 -1.39 7.10
CA ASP A 82 5.74 -0.31 7.19
C ASP A 82 5.73 0.28 8.61
N VAL A 83 5.40 1.57 8.69
CA VAL A 83 5.40 2.31 9.96
C VAL A 83 4.05 2.97 10.21
N SER A 84 3.59 2.90 11.44
CA SER A 84 2.41 3.64 11.89
C SER A 84 2.84 4.95 12.57
N GLY A 85 2.10 6.02 12.29
CA GLY A 85 2.26 7.30 12.96
C GLY A 85 1.73 7.28 14.40
N GLN A 86 1.86 8.42 15.07
CA GLN A 86 1.26 8.61 16.39
C GLN A 86 -0.26 8.68 16.30
N TRP A 87 -0.94 8.21 17.34
CA TRP A 87 -2.38 8.46 17.50
C TRP A 87 -2.62 9.93 17.83
N VAL A 88 -3.55 10.54 17.10
CA VAL A 88 -3.94 11.93 17.23
C VAL A 88 -5.44 11.99 17.48
N THR A 89 -5.83 12.62 18.57
CA THR A 89 -7.23 12.79 18.94
C THR A 89 -7.71 14.17 18.51
N LEU A 90 -8.80 14.21 17.73
CA LEU A 90 -9.40 15.41 17.18
C LEU A 90 -10.79 15.63 17.79
N ALA A 91 -10.99 16.77 18.44
CA ALA A 91 -12.32 17.24 18.81
C ALA A 91 -13.13 17.66 17.56
N PRO A 92 -14.47 17.76 17.65
CA PRO A 92 -15.30 18.28 16.57
C PRO A 92 -14.78 19.60 15.99
N GLY A 93 -14.66 19.67 14.66
CA GLY A 93 -14.14 20.82 13.93
C GLY A 93 -12.61 20.97 13.97
N GLN A 94 -11.86 20.09 14.63
CA GLN A 94 -10.40 20.14 14.66
C GLN A 94 -9.76 19.42 13.48
N TYR A 95 -8.64 19.97 13.04
CA TYR A 95 -7.72 19.35 12.10
C TYR A 95 -6.46 18.92 12.83
N GLY A 96 -5.84 17.83 12.40
CA GLY A 96 -4.49 17.48 12.84
C GLY A 96 -3.80 16.56 11.86
N ASP A 97 -2.50 16.40 12.06
CA ASP A 97 -1.63 15.55 11.26
C ASP A 97 -1.01 14.43 12.09
N SER A 98 -0.98 13.24 11.52
CA SER A 98 -0.19 12.10 12.00
C SER A 98 0.81 11.76 10.91
N SER A 99 2.05 11.43 11.29
CA SER A 99 3.09 11.12 10.31
C SER A 99 4.03 10.02 10.77
N GLY A 100 4.66 9.37 9.80
CA GLY A 100 5.63 8.31 9.99
C GLY A 100 6.80 8.45 9.02
N VAL A 101 7.99 8.08 9.47
CA VAL A 101 9.22 8.16 8.66
C VAL A 101 9.74 6.74 8.43
N CYS A 102 9.87 6.38 7.16
CA CYS A 102 10.45 5.12 6.74
C CYS A 102 11.95 5.06 7.08
N ALA A 103 12.47 3.84 7.23
CA ALA A 103 13.89 3.65 7.47
C ALA A 103 14.73 4.14 6.28
N ILE A 104 15.97 4.58 6.52
CA ILE A 104 16.89 5.12 5.49
C ILE A 104 17.18 4.14 4.34
N TYR A 105 17.04 2.84 4.58
CA TYR A 105 17.23 1.84 3.55
C TYR A 105 15.99 1.66 2.67
N SER A 106 14.83 2.18 3.05
CA SER A 106 13.59 2.12 2.28
C SER A 106 13.75 2.61 0.83
N SER A 107 12.81 2.21 -0.03
CA SER A 107 12.65 2.79 -1.37
C SER A 107 11.83 4.09 -1.37
N GLY A 108 11.59 4.68 -0.20
CA GLY A 108 10.64 5.77 -0.01
C GLY A 108 9.23 5.31 0.39
N VAL A 109 8.36 6.28 0.64
CA VAL A 109 6.94 6.06 0.92
C VAL A 109 6.23 5.62 -0.35
N GLY A 110 5.66 4.41 -0.33
CA GLY A 110 4.86 3.87 -1.43
C GLY A 110 3.41 4.36 -1.41
N SER A 111 2.82 4.48 -0.21
CA SER A 111 1.49 5.02 0.00
C SER A 111 1.29 5.45 1.44
N VAL A 112 0.39 6.41 1.67
CA VAL A 112 -0.02 6.83 3.02
C VAL A 112 -1.51 6.58 3.17
N GLY A 113 -1.87 5.75 4.13
CA GLY A 113 -3.24 5.55 4.59
C GLY A 113 -3.43 6.04 6.03
N TRP A 114 -4.59 5.76 6.59
CA TRP A 114 -4.92 6.08 7.97
C TRP A 114 -5.90 5.08 8.55
N THR A 115 -5.87 4.96 9.88
CA THR A 115 -6.85 4.20 10.67
C THR A 115 -7.52 5.14 11.66
N ILE A 116 -8.83 4.99 11.86
CA ILE A 116 -9.65 5.80 12.77
C ILE A 116 -10.30 4.86 13.80
N GLU A 117 -10.30 5.27 15.07
CA GLU A 117 -11.00 4.65 16.22
C GLU A 117 -12.08 5.57 16.81
#